data_AF-A0A9P9QP60-F1
#
_entry.id   AF-A0A9P9QP60-F1
#
_cell.length_a   1.000
_cell.length_b   1.000
_cell.length_c   1.000
_cell.angle_alpha   90.00
_cell.angle_beta   90.00
_cell.angle_gamma   90.00
#
_symmetry.space_group_name_H-M   'P 1'
#
loop_
_entity.id
_entity.type
_entity.pdbx_description
1 polymer ?
#
loop_
_entity_poly.entity_id
_entity_poly.type
_entity_poly.pdbx_seq_one_letter_code
_entity_poly.pdbx_strand_id
1 'polypeptide(L)'
;MICHPDCPYFNSTPPCGYMCHLTPAPRPHPRPKHTPHIQHIPLPTHVEAIQSVRLIRTSNHPSRASIARLHQTSHSDEHGHGRRVHFTPPPAHRVTHACDMSPYPATAAVHHSVTPRPPVHGMSAPPLHSSPSAHVHPIPTIYILTFAADSYPNAPTSLGRLLASQLPAGIPHLYTLDLRALPPPPSALCARYSGISPVLQDAVMSSPVARKLVHEAVRDLLNASSGGGNARGRMREVSMSVCCHLGTHRSVSVAERIAQGVKAEVGKRGCGEGVRVVVRHVSRIKGVGDPF
;
A
#
# COMPACT_ATOMS: atom_id res chain seq x y z
N MET A 1 3.09 -40.76 6.44
CA MET A 1 3.32 -39.58 5.58
C MET A 1 4.61 -38.94 6.04
N ILE A 2 5.65 -38.95 5.20
CA ILE A 2 6.96 -38.40 5.53
C ILE A 2 7.02 -37.03 4.85
N CYS A 3 7.04 -35.95 5.63
CA CYS A 3 7.23 -34.60 5.09
C CYS A 3 8.66 -34.46 4.54
N HIS A 4 8.82 -33.79 3.40
CA HIS A 4 10.13 -33.53 2.81
C HIS A 4 10.98 -32.66 3.77
N PRO A 5 12.28 -32.96 3.97
CA PRO A 5 13.13 -32.24 4.92
C PRO A 5 13.29 -30.73 4.61
N ASP A 6 13.00 -30.32 3.36
CA ASP A 6 13.01 -28.92 2.94
C ASP A 6 11.68 -28.17 3.17
N CYS A 7 10.70 -28.82 3.80
CA CYS A 7 9.45 -28.15 4.15
C CYS A 7 9.72 -27.11 5.26
N PRO A 8 9.45 -25.82 5.05
CA PRO A 8 9.71 -24.78 6.05
C PRO A 8 8.86 -24.93 7.33
N TYR A 9 7.91 -25.87 7.34
CA TYR A 9 7.03 -26.19 8.47
C TYR A 9 7.33 -27.57 9.09
N PHE A 10 8.46 -28.21 8.73
CA PHE A 10 8.82 -29.55 9.20
C PHE A 10 8.92 -29.65 10.74
N ASN A 11 9.28 -28.57 11.42
CA ASN A 11 9.49 -28.55 12.88
C ASN A 11 8.35 -27.90 13.69
N SER A 12 7.21 -27.56 13.08
CA SER A 12 6.08 -26.96 13.82
C SER A 12 5.06 -28.03 14.24
N THR A 13 4.92 -28.22 15.55
CA THR A 13 3.78 -28.91 16.18
C THR A 13 2.66 -27.91 16.47
N PRO A 14 1.39 -28.19 16.09
CA PRO A 14 0.89 -29.44 15.48
C PRO A 14 1.18 -29.55 13.97
N PRO A 15 1.25 -30.78 13.42
CA PRO A 15 1.62 -31.02 12.02
C PRO A 15 0.62 -30.39 11.05
N CYS A 16 1.16 -29.72 10.03
CA CYS A 16 0.42 -29.05 8.95
C CYS A 16 -0.58 -30.01 8.28
N GLY A 17 -1.88 -29.78 8.51
CA GLY A 17 -2.98 -30.54 7.89
C GLY A 17 -3.29 -30.13 6.44
N TYR A 18 -2.46 -29.31 5.81
CA TYR A 18 -2.67 -28.91 4.42
C TYR A 18 -1.87 -29.81 3.47
N MET A 19 -2.61 -30.54 2.63
CA MET A 19 -2.09 -31.40 1.56
C MET A 19 -1.07 -30.64 0.69
N CYS A 20 0.20 -30.97 0.85
CA CYS A 20 1.29 -30.47 0.03
C CYS A 20 1.37 -31.30 -1.27
N HIS A 21 0.54 -30.99 -2.26
CA HIS A 21 0.71 -31.52 -3.62
C HIS A 21 1.80 -30.70 -4.33
N LEU A 22 3.06 -31.04 -4.09
CA LEU A 22 4.16 -30.57 -4.94
C LEU A 22 4.16 -31.40 -6.23
N THR A 23 3.59 -30.83 -7.29
CA THR A 23 3.79 -31.29 -8.67
C THR A 23 5.28 -31.24 -9.04
N PRO A 24 5.83 -32.24 -9.76
CA PRO A 24 7.23 -32.24 -10.17
C PRO A 24 7.57 -31.04 -11.06
N ALA A 25 8.76 -30.49 -10.86
CA ALA A 25 9.27 -29.33 -11.59
C ALA A 25 9.34 -29.61 -13.11
N PRO A 26 8.87 -28.68 -13.97
CA PRO A 26 9.01 -28.83 -15.41
C PRO A 26 10.46 -28.61 -15.84
N ARG A 27 10.93 -29.47 -16.75
CA ARG A 27 12.26 -29.40 -17.37
C ARG A 27 12.43 -28.07 -18.14
N PRO A 28 13.65 -27.51 -18.20
CA PRO A 28 13.90 -26.26 -18.90
C PRO A 28 13.75 -26.45 -20.41
N HIS A 29 12.75 -25.80 -21.00
CA HIS A 29 12.63 -25.65 -22.46
C HIS A 29 13.47 -24.46 -22.97
N PRO A 30 14.08 -24.57 -24.16
CA PRO A 30 14.83 -23.47 -24.77
C PRO A 30 13.90 -22.29 -25.13
N ARG A 31 14.32 -21.08 -24.77
CA ARG A 31 13.59 -19.83 -25.04
C ARG A 31 13.56 -19.53 -26.55
N PRO A 32 12.38 -19.33 -27.17
CA PRO A 32 12.29 -18.70 -28.48
C PRO A 32 12.52 -17.19 -28.36
N LYS A 33 13.32 -16.65 -29.29
CA LYS A 33 13.58 -15.22 -29.44
C LYS A 33 12.36 -14.56 -30.10
N HIS A 34 11.47 -13.99 -29.30
CA HIS A 34 10.38 -13.13 -29.80
C HIS A 34 10.80 -11.65 -29.77
N THR A 35 10.84 -11.05 -30.94
CA THR A 35 10.84 -9.60 -31.17
C THR A 35 9.43 -9.06 -30.92
N PRO A 36 9.22 -8.01 -30.11
CA PRO A 36 7.90 -7.46 -29.89
C PRO A 36 7.48 -6.52 -31.03
N HIS A 37 6.36 -6.85 -31.66
CA HIS A 37 5.63 -6.03 -32.62
C HIS A 37 4.74 -5.04 -31.85
N ILE A 38 4.85 -3.74 -32.13
CA ILE A 38 3.94 -2.72 -31.63
C ILE A 38 2.79 -2.58 -32.64
N GLN A 39 1.54 -2.76 -32.21
CA GLN A 39 0.36 -2.42 -32.99
C GLN A 39 -0.37 -1.27 -32.28
N HIS A 40 -0.61 -0.19 -33.01
CA HIS A 40 -1.49 0.90 -32.62
C HIS A 40 -2.90 0.62 -33.18
N ILE A 41 -3.93 0.64 -32.32
CA ILE A 41 -5.34 0.56 -32.71
C ILE A 41 -6.00 1.91 -32.34
N PRO A 42 -6.81 2.51 -33.23
CA PRO A 42 -7.38 3.84 -33.03
C PRO A 42 -8.53 3.83 -32.01
N LEU A 43 -8.67 4.94 -31.27
CA LEU A 43 -9.74 5.17 -30.28
C LEU A 43 -11.12 5.28 -30.94
N PRO A 44 -12.17 4.68 -30.34
CA PRO A 44 -13.53 5.18 -30.46
C PRO A 44 -13.87 6.16 -29.31
N THR A 45 -14.72 7.12 -29.67
CA THR A 45 -15.29 8.17 -28.86
C THR A 45 -16.31 7.66 -27.84
N HIS A 46 -16.21 8.21 -26.62
CA HIS A 46 -17.26 8.43 -25.61
C HIS A 46 -18.12 7.23 -25.14
N VAL A 47 -18.04 7.00 -23.82
CA VAL A 47 -18.82 6.05 -22.98
C VAL A 47 -18.29 4.61 -22.96
N GLU A 48 -17.09 4.43 -22.38
CA GLU A 48 -16.73 3.23 -21.60
C GLU A 48 -15.44 3.52 -20.80
N ALA A 49 -15.60 3.96 -19.55
CA ALA A 49 -14.48 4.22 -18.64
C ALA A 49 -14.20 2.99 -17.76
N ILE A 50 -13.98 1.81 -18.35
CA ILE A 50 -13.39 0.66 -17.66
C ILE A 50 -12.52 -0.10 -18.66
N GLN A 51 -11.27 0.32 -18.81
CA GLN A 51 -10.14 -0.55 -19.18
C GLN A 51 -8.86 0.29 -19.18
N SER A 52 -8.21 0.37 -18.03
CA SER A 52 -6.81 0.79 -17.96
C SER A 52 -6.12 0.04 -16.84
N VAL A 53 -5.99 -1.28 -17.03
CA VAL A 53 -4.87 -2.01 -16.42
C VAL A 53 -3.62 -1.54 -17.16
N ARG A 54 -3.14 -0.32 -16.87
CA ARG A 54 -1.72 0.00 -17.06
C ARG A 54 -0.98 -0.82 -16.01
N LEU A 55 -0.72 -2.07 -16.36
CA LEU A 55 0.37 -2.80 -15.74
C LEU A 55 1.63 -2.03 -16.15
N ILE A 56 2.11 -1.11 -15.31
CA ILE A 56 3.43 -0.50 -15.48
C ILE A 56 4.43 -1.62 -15.19
N ARG A 57 4.61 -2.49 -16.19
CA ARG A 57 5.64 -3.51 -16.19
C ARG A 57 6.93 -2.74 -16.42
N THR A 58 7.79 -2.67 -15.41
CA THR A 58 9.11 -2.04 -15.53
C THR A 58 9.94 -2.81 -16.56
N SER A 59 9.83 -2.45 -17.84
CA SER A 59 10.71 -2.94 -18.88
C SER A 59 12.04 -2.20 -18.74
N ASN A 60 13.07 -2.92 -18.30
CA ASN A 60 14.46 -2.48 -18.45
C ASN A 60 14.80 -2.45 -19.94
N HIS A 61 14.58 -1.32 -20.62
CA HIS A 61 15.22 -1.04 -21.90
C HIS A 61 16.54 -0.30 -21.64
N PRO A 62 17.69 -0.83 -22.07
CA PRO A 62 18.92 -0.06 -22.13
C PRO A 62 18.80 0.96 -23.27
N SER A 63 18.78 2.25 -22.92
CA SER A 63 18.90 3.33 -23.90
C SER A 63 20.31 3.30 -24.50
N ARG A 64 20.39 2.97 -25.79
CA ARG A 64 21.59 3.06 -26.62
C ARG A 64 21.29 4.09 -27.72
N ALA A 65 22.27 4.94 -28.00
CA ALA A 65 22.27 6.17 -28.82
C ALA A 65 21.86 7.42 -28.00
N SER A 66 22.82 8.20 -27.51
CA SER A 66 23.55 9.14 -28.37
C SER A 66 24.99 9.35 -27.87
N ILE A 67 25.95 8.90 -28.68
CA ILE A 67 27.35 9.37 -28.64
C ILE A 67 27.45 10.59 -29.56
N ALA A 68 28.33 11.52 -29.18
CA ALA A 68 28.86 12.68 -29.92
C ALA A 68 28.20 14.04 -29.61
N ARG A 69 28.78 14.76 -28.64
CA ARG A 69 29.67 15.90 -28.93
C ARG A 69 30.41 16.32 -27.64
N LEU A 70 31.72 16.09 -27.66
CA LEU A 70 32.67 16.73 -26.76
C LEU A 70 32.63 18.24 -27.02
N HIS A 71 32.39 19.04 -25.98
CA HIS A 71 33.09 20.29 -25.81
C HIS A 71 33.70 20.30 -24.42
N GLN A 72 35.02 20.30 -24.40
CA GLN A 72 35.86 20.63 -23.25
C GLN A 72 35.58 22.07 -22.84
N THR A 73 35.17 22.27 -21.60
CA THR A 73 35.48 23.49 -20.86
C THR A 73 35.96 23.08 -19.49
N SER A 74 37.28 23.00 -19.38
CA SER A 74 38.04 23.08 -18.16
C SER A 74 37.69 24.35 -17.40
N HIS A 75 37.24 24.21 -16.15
CA HIS A 75 37.36 25.24 -15.13
C HIS A 75 37.54 24.57 -13.76
N SER A 76 38.79 24.69 -13.30
CA SER A 76 39.30 25.02 -11.97
C SER A 76 38.46 24.72 -10.72
N ASP A 77 39.14 24.04 -9.78
CA ASP A 77 39.20 24.30 -8.34
C ASP A 77 37.98 24.95 -7.66
N GLU A 78 37.40 24.24 -6.69
CA GLU A 78 37.46 24.74 -5.31
C GLU A 78 37.21 23.63 -4.27
N HIS A 79 37.98 23.73 -3.20
CA HIS A 79 38.04 22.82 -2.07
C HIS A 79 36.76 22.90 -1.23
N GLY A 80 35.98 21.82 -1.18
CA GLY A 80 34.81 21.70 -0.32
C GLY A 80 35.01 20.62 0.75
N HIS A 81 35.31 21.05 1.98
CA HIS A 81 35.58 20.24 3.16
C HIS A 81 34.59 19.06 3.37
N GLY A 82 35.15 17.85 3.44
CA GLY A 82 34.46 16.66 3.88
C GLY A 82 34.01 16.79 5.34
N ARG A 83 32.71 17.01 5.55
CA ARG A 83 32.07 16.79 6.85
C ARG A 83 32.02 15.30 7.14
N ARG A 84 33.02 14.79 7.86
CA ARG A 84 32.93 13.53 8.60
C ARG A 84 31.84 13.66 9.66
N VAL A 85 30.75 12.94 9.46
CA VAL A 85 29.70 12.79 10.48
C VAL A 85 30.17 11.69 11.43
N HIS A 86 30.72 12.09 12.58
CA HIS A 86 30.97 11.17 13.69
C HIS A 86 29.63 10.78 14.30
N PHE A 87 29.23 9.51 14.13
CA PHE A 87 28.13 8.93 14.90
C PHE A 87 28.66 8.57 16.29
N THR A 88 28.32 9.38 17.28
CA THR A 88 28.47 9.03 18.69
C THR A 88 27.30 8.11 19.06
N PRO A 89 27.52 6.82 19.41
CA PRO A 89 26.44 5.98 19.88
C PRO A 89 25.91 6.51 21.23
N PRO A 90 24.58 6.53 21.45
CA PRO A 90 24.02 6.95 22.71
C PRO A 90 24.41 5.98 23.84
N PRO A 91 24.59 6.47 25.07
CA PRO A 91 24.93 5.62 26.21
C PRO A 91 23.82 4.60 26.48
N ALA A 92 24.22 3.35 26.66
CA ALA A 92 23.34 2.26 27.02
C ALA A 92 22.73 2.49 28.41
N HIS A 93 21.51 3.05 28.45
CA HIS A 93 20.71 3.03 29.65
C HIS A 93 20.23 1.60 29.91
N ARG A 94 20.90 0.97 30.87
CA ARG A 94 20.59 -0.34 31.42
C ARG A 94 19.29 -0.21 32.23
N VAL A 95 18.15 -0.48 31.59
CA VAL A 95 16.86 -0.56 32.28
C VAL A 95 16.75 -1.94 32.93
N THR A 96 17.05 -2.00 34.22
CA THR A 96 16.69 -3.12 35.08
C THR A 96 15.18 -3.08 35.34
N HIS A 97 14.41 -3.83 34.54
CA HIS A 97 13.02 -4.14 34.85
C HIS A 97 12.98 -5.23 35.93
N ALA A 98 12.70 -4.83 37.17
CA ALA A 98 12.24 -5.74 38.20
C ALA A 98 10.88 -6.32 37.77
N CYS A 99 10.80 -7.65 37.72
CA CYS A 99 9.55 -8.37 37.54
C CYS A 99 8.77 -8.29 38.86
N ASP A 100 7.83 -7.36 38.94
CA ASP A 100 6.85 -7.33 40.02
C ASP A 100 5.66 -8.21 39.62
N MET A 101 5.65 -9.42 40.19
CA MET A 101 4.56 -10.39 40.04
C MET A 101 3.40 -9.96 40.93
N SER A 102 2.48 -9.18 40.37
CA SER A 102 1.22 -8.85 41.03
C SER A 102 0.19 -9.97 40.84
N PRO A 103 -0.35 -10.58 41.91
CA PRO A 103 -1.40 -11.58 41.82
C PRO A 103 -2.77 -10.92 41.57
N TYR A 104 -3.45 -11.38 40.50
CA TYR A 104 -4.81 -11.00 40.15
C TYR A 104 -5.81 -11.32 41.28
N PRO A 105 -6.69 -10.38 41.68
CA PRO A 105 -7.84 -10.68 42.51
C PRO A 105 -9.00 -11.25 41.68
N ALA A 106 -9.75 -12.16 42.30
CA ALA A 106 -10.87 -12.90 41.76
C ALA A 106 -12.03 -11.99 41.31
N THR A 107 -12.63 -12.37 40.18
CA THR A 107 -13.84 -11.77 39.60
C THR A 107 -15.06 -11.99 40.49
N ALA A 108 -15.63 -10.91 41.02
CA ALA A 108 -16.96 -10.90 41.63
C ALA A 108 -18.04 -10.78 40.54
N ALA A 109 -19.01 -11.68 40.56
CA ALA A 109 -20.17 -11.69 39.69
C ALA A 109 -21.13 -10.52 40.04
N VAL A 110 -21.33 -9.61 39.09
CA VAL A 110 -22.31 -8.52 39.20
C VAL A 110 -23.62 -8.97 38.55
N HIS A 111 -24.63 -9.23 39.38
CA HIS A 111 -26.01 -9.44 38.95
C HIS A 111 -26.59 -8.11 38.45
N HIS A 112 -26.97 -8.05 37.17
CA HIS A 112 -27.73 -6.92 36.63
C HIS A 112 -29.21 -7.05 37.00
N SER A 113 -29.65 -6.19 37.92
CA SER A 113 -31.05 -5.98 38.26
C SER A 113 -31.76 -5.26 37.11
N VAL A 114 -32.80 -5.87 36.57
CA VAL A 114 -33.71 -5.28 35.58
C VAL A 114 -34.62 -4.27 36.29
N THR A 115 -34.42 -2.98 36.05
CA THR A 115 -35.33 -1.92 36.52
C THR A 115 -36.50 -1.72 35.56
N PRO A 116 -37.76 -1.69 36.05
CA PRO A 116 -38.94 -1.40 35.22
C PRO A 116 -38.95 0.05 34.74
N ARG A 117 -39.19 0.24 33.44
CA ARG A 117 -39.24 1.53 32.78
C ARG A 117 -40.62 2.19 33.00
N PRO A 118 -40.72 3.43 33.51
CA PRO A 118 -42.01 4.10 33.69
C PRO A 118 -42.63 4.53 32.34
N PRO A 119 -43.98 4.59 32.25
CA PRO A 119 -44.70 5.05 31.06
C PRO A 119 -44.53 6.57 30.88
N VAL A 120 -43.96 6.97 29.76
CA VAL A 120 -43.72 8.38 29.41
C VAL A 120 -44.98 8.92 28.73
N HIS A 121 -45.69 9.82 29.41
CA HIS A 121 -46.82 10.56 28.85
C HIS A 121 -46.34 11.57 27.79
N GLY A 122 -47.05 11.60 26.67
CA GLY A 122 -46.74 12.40 25.50
C GLY A 122 -46.79 13.90 25.75
N MET A 123 -45.63 14.54 25.63
CA MET A 123 -45.56 15.97 25.34
C MET A 123 -45.35 16.13 23.84
N SER A 124 -46.32 16.76 23.18
CA SER A 124 -46.27 17.10 21.77
C SER A 124 -45.11 18.09 21.56
N ALA A 125 -44.05 17.63 20.90
CA ALA A 125 -42.87 18.44 20.59
C ALA A 125 -43.24 19.51 19.54
N PRO A 126 -42.69 20.73 19.65
CA PRO A 126 -42.88 21.77 18.64
C PRO A 126 -42.28 21.33 17.29
N PRO A 127 -42.87 21.75 16.15
CA PRO A 127 -42.34 21.44 14.83
C PRO A 127 -40.95 22.06 14.69
N LEU A 128 -39.92 21.21 14.78
CA LEU A 128 -38.55 21.58 14.52
C LEU A 128 -38.44 22.01 13.06
N HIS A 129 -38.24 23.31 12.85
CA HIS A 129 -37.80 23.85 11.57
C HIS A 129 -36.52 23.12 11.16
N SER A 130 -36.63 22.22 10.18
CA SER A 130 -35.50 21.54 9.58
C SER A 130 -34.62 22.58 8.90
N SER A 131 -33.58 23.03 9.62
CA SER A 131 -32.53 23.87 9.03
C SER A 131 -32.04 23.19 7.76
N PRO A 132 -31.90 23.93 6.64
CA PRO A 132 -31.39 23.36 5.41
C PRO A 132 -30.03 22.73 5.74
N SER A 133 -29.98 21.40 5.66
CA SER A 133 -28.80 20.61 5.95
C SER A 133 -27.68 21.15 5.08
N ALA A 134 -26.77 21.93 5.68
CA ALA A 134 -25.60 22.44 4.99
C ALA A 134 -24.99 21.26 4.25
N HIS A 135 -24.95 21.33 2.92
CA HIS A 135 -24.43 20.26 2.09
C HIS A 135 -22.95 20.12 2.42
N VAL A 136 -22.63 19.25 3.38
CA VAL A 136 -21.26 18.89 3.73
C VAL A 136 -20.68 18.27 2.47
N HIS A 137 -19.90 19.05 1.73
CA HIS A 137 -19.18 18.54 0.58
C HIS A 137 -18.32 17.38 1.07
N PRO A 138 -18.45 16.17 0.49
CA PRO A 138 -17.69 15.04 0.94
C PRO A 138 -16.21 15.36 0.76
N ILE A 139 -15.45 15.27 1.86
CA ILE A 139 -14.00 15.43 1.84
C ILE A 139 -13.44 14.46 0.78
N PRO A 140 -12.67 14.95 -0.20
CA PRO A 140 -12.10 14.13 -1.27
C PRO A 140 -11.33 12.95 -0.68
N THR A 141 -11.62 11.74 -1.16
CA THR A 141 -11.03 10.51 -0.62
C THR A 141 -10.19 9.79 -1.67
N ILE A 142 -8.93 9.51 -1.32
CA ILE A 142 -8.04 8.65 -2.08
C ILE A 142 -8.00 7.28 -1.40
N TYR A 143 -8.32 6.23 -2.16
CA TYR A 143 -8.27 4.84 -1.70
C TYR A 143 -7.04 4.13 -2.26
N ILE A 144 -6.23 3.52 -1.39
CA ILE A 144 -5.07 2.73 -1.79
C ILE A 144 -5.29 1.31 -1.29
N LEU A 145 -5.40 0.36 -2.22
CA LEU A 145 -5.65 -1.04 -1.91
C LEU A 145 -4.39 -1.89 -2.09
N THR A 146 -4.04 -2.73 -1.12
CA THR A 146 -2.94 -3.68 -1.28
C THR A 146 -3.41 -5.13 -1.25
N PHE A 147 -2.90 -5.96 -2.15
CA PHE A 147 -3.27 -7.38 -2.25
C PHE A 147 -2.12 -8.29 -2.69
N ALA A 148 -2.29 -9.59 -2.48
CA ALA A 148 -1.38 -10.64 -2.94
C ALA A 148 -1.67 -11.03 -4.39
N ALA A 149 -0.75 -10.75 -5.31
CA ALA A 149 -0.91 -11.09 -6.72
C ALA A 149 -1.10 -12.61 -6.92
N ASP A 150 -0.49 -13.43 -6.06
CA ASP A 150 -0.56 -14.88 -6.16
C ASP A 150 -1.93 -15.43 -5.70
N SER A 151 -2.69 -14.69 -4.88
CA SER A 151 -4.06 -15.04 -4.45
C SER A 151 -5.13 -14.58 -5.44
N TYR A 152 -4.79 -13.68 -6.36
CA TYR A 152 -5.69 -13.18 -7.39
C TYR A 152 -5.09 -13.39 -8.80
N PRO A 153 -4.76 -14.64 -9.18
CA PRO A 153 -4.40 -14.95 -10.56
C PRO A 153 -5.61 -14.65 -11.46
N ASN A 154 -5.38 -14.18 -12.69
CA ASN A 154 -6.40 -13.74 -13.67
C ASN A 154 -6.88 -12.28 -13.46
N ALA A 155 -6.02 -11.36 -13.88
CA ALA A 155 -5.95 -9.96 -13.45
C ALA A 155 -7.18 -9.06 -13.65
N PRO A 156 -8.09 -9.23 -14.63
CA PRO A 156 -9.21 -8.29 -14.77
C PRO A 156 -10.41 -8.62 -13.88
N THR A 157 -10.97 -9.83 -14.01
CA THR A 157 -12.22 -10.22 -13.33
C THR A 157 -12.04 -10.35 -11.82
N SER A 158 -10.95 -10.99 -11.39
CA SER A 158 -10.64 -11.17 -9.97
C SER A 158 -10.37 -9.82 -9.29
N LEU A 159 -9.67 -8.91 -9.97
CA LEU A 159 -9.43 -7.56 -9.46
C LEU A 159 -10.73 -6.75 -9.41
N GLY A 160 -11.59 -6.84 -10.43
CA GLY A 160 -12.88 -6.15 -10.44
C GLY A 160 -13.75 -6.54 -9.24
N ARG A 161 -13.85 -7.85 -8.93
CA ARG A 161 -14.53 -8.34 -7.72
C ARG A 161 -13.89 -7.83 -6.44
N LEU A 162 -12.56 -7.85 -6.38
CA LEU A 162 -11.84 -7.36 -5.22
C LEU A 162 -12.13 -5.87 -4.99
N LEU A 163 -12.02 -5.04 -6.03
CA LEU A 163 -12.33 -3.61 -5.97
C LEU A 163 -13.78 -3.37 -5.53
N ALA A 164 -14.75 -4.08 -6.12
CA ALA A 164 -16.15 -3.96 -5.74
C ALA A 164 -16.43 -4.34 -4.28
N SER A 165 -15.67 -5.27 -3.70
CA SER A 165 -15.79 -5.65 -2.29
C SER A 165 -15.09 -4.70 -1.31
N GLN A 166 -14.10 -3.94 -1.79
CA GLN A 166 -13.20 -3.14 -0.94
C GLN A 166 -13.39 -1.64 -1.07
N LEU A 167 -14.10 -1.17 -2.10
CA LEU A 167 -14.31 0.25 -2.38
C LEU A 167 -15.80 0.56 -2.41
N PRO A 168 -16.21 1.80 -2.07
CA PRO A 168 -17.54 2.29 -2.39
C PRO A 168 -17.83 2.15 -3.90
N ALA A 169 -19.10 2.00 -4.26
CA ALA A 169 -19.51 1.91 -5.66
C ALA A 169 -19.19 3.21 -6.40
N GLY A 170 -18.79 3.09 -7.67
CA GLY A 170 -18.55 4.24 -8.56
C GLY A 170 -17.21 4.96 -8.38
N ILE A 171 -16.34 4.50 -7.47
CA ILE A 171 -14.99 5.07 -7.31
C ILE A 171 -14.10 4.64 -8.49
N PRO A 172 -13.57 5.57 -9.30
CA PRO A 172 -12.70 5.23 -10.41
C PRO A 172 -11.38 4.63 -9.92
N HIS A 173 -10.96 3.53 -10.56
CA HIS A 173 -9.66 2.90 -10.33
C HIS A 173 -8.68 3.34 -11.41
N LEU A 174 -7.57 3.96 -11.00
CA LEU A 174 -6.60 4.55 -11.92
C LEU A 174 -5.71 3.48 -12.56
N TYR A 175 -5.04 2.68 -11.73
CA TYR A 175 -4.14 1.61 -12.15
C TYR A 175 -3.69 0.73 -10.97
N THR A 176 -2.97 -0.35 -11.29
CA THR A 176 -2.32 -1.23 -10.32
C THR A 176 -0.80 -1.17 -10.48
N LEU A 177 -0.09 -0.89 -9.39
CA LEU A 177 1.37 -1.05 -9.31
C LEU A 177 1.74 -2.50 -8.99
N ASP A 178 2.40 -3.18 -9.92
CA ASP A 178 2.93 -4.52 -9.73
C ASP A 178 4.40 -4.47 -9.28
N LEU A 179 4.63 -4.83 -8.02
CA LEU A 179 5.93 -4.75 -7.38
C LEU A 179 6.68 -6.08 -7.33
N ARG A 180 6.19 -7.12 -8.04
CA ARG A 180 6.87 -8.43 -8.08
C ARG A 180 8.29 -8.34 -8.63
N ALA A 181 8.53 -7.40 -9.55
CA ALA A 181 9.84 -7.13 -10.14
C ALA A 181 10.81 -6.37 -9.23
N LEU A 182 10.35 -5.78 -8.12
CA LEU A 182 11.26 -5.12 -7.17
C LEU A 182 12.05 -6.17 -6.38
N PRO A 183 13.34 -5.90 -6.03
CA PRO A 183 14.10 -6.76 -5.14
C PRO A 183 13.32 -7.04 -3.84
N PRO A 184 13.31 -8.28 -3.34
CA PRO A 184 12.68 -8.58 -2.05
C PRO A 184 13.47 -7.90 -0.92
N PRO A 185 12.79 -7.47 0.17
CA PRO A 185 13.49 -7.01 1.36
C PRO A 185 14.26 -8.17 2.02
N PRO A 186 15.24 -7.89 2.90
CA PRO A 186 15.97 -8.92 3.64
C PRO A 186 15.04 -9.90 4.34
N SER A 187 15.32 -11.20 4.21
CA SER A 187 14.48 -12.28 4.77
C SER A 187 14.33 -12.17 6.29
N ALA A 188 15.40 -11.78 6.99
CA ALA A 188 15.39 -11.56 8.44
C ALA A 188 14.37 -10.49 8.87
N LEU A 189 14.18 -9.43 8.07
CA LEU A 189 13.14 -8.43 8.32
C LEU A 189 11.75 -8.97 7.96
N CYS A 190 11.63 -9.69 6.84
CA CYS A 190 10.36 -10.27 6.38
C CYS A 190 9.78 -11.28 7.37
N ALA A 191 10.63 -12.01 8.10
CA ALA A 191 10.23 -12.96 9.12
C ALA A 191 9.60 -12.30 10.36
N ARG A 192 9.94 -11.04 10.64
CA ARG A 192 9.53 -10.32 11.85
C ARG A 192 8.47 -9.26 11.58
N TYR A 193 8.54 -8.60 10.44
CA TYR A 193 7.78 -7.40 10.13
C TYR A 193 6.98 -7.56 8.84
N SER A 194 5.80 -6.93 8.80
CA SER A 194 5.08 -6.66 7.57
C SER A 194 5.44 -5.27 7.02
N GLY A 195 4.88 -4.91 5.87
CA GLY A 195 5.16 -3.63 5.22
C GLY A 195 4.68 -2.39 5.96
N ILE A 196 3.92 -2.53 7.06
CA ILE A 196 3.55 -1.39 7.90
C ILE A 196 4.70 -0.94 8.80
N SER A 197 5.67 -1.81 9.09
CA SER A 197 6.81 -1.48 9.95
C SER A 197 7.72 -0.46 9.26
N PRO A 198 8.08 0.66 9.91
CA PRO A 198 8.98 1.67 9.35
C PRO A 198 10.32 1.08 8.88
N VAL A 199 10.89 0.13 9.65
CA VAL A 199 12.16 -0.52 9.29
C VAL A 199 12.05 -1.28 7.97
N LEU A 200 10.92 -1.98 7.74
CA LEU A 200 10.72 -2.67 6.47
C LEU A 200 10.44 -1.69 5.33
N GLN A 201 9.72 -0.59 5.61
CA GLN A 201 9.51 0.48 4.63
C GLN A 201 10.84 1.09 4.17
N ASP A 202 11.77 1.35 5.08
CA ASP A 202 13.10 1.88 4.76
C ASP A 202 13.91 0.91 3.90
N ALA A 203 13.87 -0.38 4.24
CA ALA A 203 14.51 -1.42 3.44
C ALA A 203 13.96 -1.48 2.01
N VAL A 204 12.64 -1.39 1.83
CA VAL A 204 12.02 -1.35 0.49
C VAL A 204 12.35 -0.04 -0.24
N MET A 205 12.34 1.08 0.47
CA MET A 205 12.65 2.41 -0.08
C MET A 205 14.13 2.63 -0.36
N SER A 206 15.03 1.74 0.06
CA SER A 206 16.43 1.74 -0.38
C SER A 206 16.56 1.58 -1.92
N SER A 207 15.57 0.93 -2.56
CA SER A 207 15.48 0.80 -4.01
C SER A 207 15.13 2.13 -4.69
N PRO A 208 15.97 2.66 -5.61
CA PRO A 208 15.67 3.86 -6.37
C PRO A 208 14.39 3.74 -7.21
N VAL A 209 14.13 2.54 -7.74
CA VAL A 209 12.93 2.26 -8.54
C VAL A 209 11.68 2.39 -7.67
N ALA A 210 11.71 1.84 -6.44
CA ALA A 210 10.58 1.95 -5.51
C ALA A 210 10.27 3.41 -5.16
N ARG A 211 11.31 4.23 -4.87
CA ARG A 211 11.13 5.67 -4.60
C ARG A 211 10.52 6.42 -5.77
N LYS A 212 10.99 6.13 -7.00
CA LYS A 212 10.43 6.72 -8.22
C LYS A 212 8.95 6.38 -8.39
N LEU A 213 8.58 5.11 -8.21
CA LEU A 213 7.18 4.66 -8.29
C LEU A 213 6.29 5.35 -7.25
N VAL A 214 6.76 5.49 -6.01
CA VAL A 214 6.03 6.23 -4.96
C VAL A 214 5.80 7.68 -5.39
N HIS A 215 6.84 8.37 -5.87
CA HIS A 215 6.75 9.76 -6.31
C HIS A 215 5.78 9.94 -7.49
N GLU A 216 5.85 9.07 -8.50
CA GLU A 216 4.94 9.08 -9.64
C GLU A 216 3.49 8.83 -9.20
N ALA A 217 3.25 7.86 -8.32
CA ALA A 217 1.93 7.57 -7.80
C ALA A 217 1.33 8.73 -6.99
N VAL A 218 2.12 9.37 -6.12
CA VAL A 218 1.66 10.55 -5.37
C VAL A 218 1.22 11.66 -6.34
N ARG A 219 2.03 11.96 -7.36
CA ARG A 219 1.72 12.97 -8.37
C ARG A 219 0.44 12.63 -9.13
N ASP A 220 0.31 11.39 -9.60
CA ASP A 220 -0.84 10.95 -10.40
C ASP A 220 -2.14 11.00 -9.59
N LEU A 221 -2.11 10.56 -8.33
CA LEU A 221 -3.26 10.61 -7.43
C LEU A 221 -3.72 12.05 -7.16
N LEU A 222 -2.79 12.96 -6.89
CA LEU A 222 -3.13 14.36 -6.67
C LEU A 222 -3.72 14.99 -7.93
N ASN A 223 -3.11 14.76 -9.10
CA ASN A 223 -3.61 15.26 -10.37
C ASN A 223 -5.03 14.75 -10.69
N ALA A 224 -5.27 13.46 -10.44
CA ALA A 224 -6.59 12.86 -10.65
C ALA A 224 -7.64 13.41 -9.67
N SER A 225 -7.28 13.62 -8.40
CA SER A 225 -8.17 14.16 -7.38
C SER A 225 -8.53 15.64 -7.61
N SER A 226 -7.60 16.44 -8.15
CA SER A 226 -7.77 17.88 -8.38
C SER A 226 -8.59 18.22 -9.63
N GLY A 227 -9.09 17.23 -10.39
CA GLY A 227 -10.05 17.47 -11.48
C GLY A 227 -9.49 18.21 -12.70
N GLY A 228 -8.16 18.19 -12.91
CA GLY A 228 -7.48 18.65 -14.13
C GLY A 228 -8.01 19.95 -14.72
N GLY A 229 -7.73 21.10 -14.09
CA GLY A 229 -7.77 22.47 -14.67
C GLY A 229 -9.10 23.04 -15.18
N ASN A 230 -9.94 22.25 -15.85
CA ASN A 230 -11.09 22.72 -16.62
C ASN A 230 -12.44 22.30 -16.03
N ALA A 231 -12.48 21.33 -15.10
CA ALA A 231 -13.71 20.97 -14.41
C ALA A 231 -13.79 21.73 -13.07
N ARG A 232 -14.18 23.01 -13.13
CA ARG A 232 -14.62 23.74 -11.94
C ARG A 232 -15.76 22.97 -11.29
N GLY A 233 -15.51 22.26 -10.19
CA GLY A 233 -16.57 22.05 -9.21
C GLY A 233 -16.59 20.77 -8.40
N ARG A 234 -15.77 19.73 -8.66
CA ARG A 234 -15.75 18.57 -7.74
C ARG A 234 -14.43 17.84 -7.76
N MET A 235 -13.68 17.97 -6.67
CA MET A 235 -12.62 17.02 -6.36
C MET A 235 -13.23 15.62 -6.34
N ARG A 236 -12.58 14.69 -7.04
CA ARG A 236 -13.09 13.35 -7.27
C ARG A 236 -12.43 12.37 -6.31
N GLU A 237 -13.24 11.47 -5.78
CA GLU A 237 -12.70 10.28 -5.13
C GLU A 237 -12.02 9.41 -6.18
N VAL A 238 -10.86 8.85 -5.83
CA VAL A 238 -10.08 8.02 -6.75
C VAL A 238 -9.48 6.85 -5.99
N SER A 239 -9.19 5.77 -6.70
CA SER A 239 -8.53 4.61 -6.12
C SER A 239 -7.35 4.12 -6.97
N MET A 240 -6.39 3.49 -6.32
CA MET A 240 -5.34 2.72 -6.97
C MET A 240 -5.08 1.43 -6.20
N SER A 241 -4.38 0.49 -6.83
CA SER A 241 -3.96 -0.74 -6.15
C SER A 241 -2.46 -0.96 -6.23
N VAL A 242 -1.93 -1.70 -5.26
CA VAL A 242 -0.51 -2.08 -5.18
C VAL A 242 -0.43 -3.56 -4.84
N CYS A 243 0.27 -4.35 -5.65
CA CYS A 243 0.42 -5.77 -5.40
C CYS A 243 1.89 -6.21 -5.40
N CYS A 244 2.14 -7.27 -4.65
CA CYS A 244 3.35 -8.08 -4.75
C CYS A 244 2.93 -9.55 -4.59
N HIS A 245 3.87 -10.50 -4.62
CA HIS A 245 3.56 -11.94 -4.53
C HIS A 245 2.58 -12.27 -3.39
N LEU A 246 3.00 -12.04 -2.15
CA LEU A 246 2.25 -12.40 -0.94
C LEU A 246 1.40 -11.26 -0.37
N GLY A 247 1.49 -10.05 -0.94
CA GLY A 247 0.67 -8.92 -0.50
C GLY A 247 0.93 -8.39 0.92
N THR A 248 2.04 -8.78 1.57
CA THR A 248 2.33 -8.44 2.98
C THR A 248 3.50 -7.48 3.20
N HIS A 249 4.52 -7.50 2.32
CA HIS A 249 5.74 -6.69 2.48
C HIS A 249 5.80 -5.51 1.51
N ARG A 250 6.34 -5.72 0.29
CA ARG A 250 6.58 -4.65 -0.71
C ARG A 250 5.33 -3.80 -1.01
N SER A 251 4.19 -4.43 -1.28
CA SER A 251 2.94 -3.73 -1.61
C SER A 251 2.46 -2.84 -0.48
N VAL A 252 2.46 -3.38 0.76
CA VAL A 252 2.09 -2.64 1.96
C VAL A 252 3.05 -1.48 2.19
N SER A 253 4.37 -1.72 2.13
CA SER A 253 5.36 -0.66 2.33
C SER A 253 5.25 0.48 1.33
N VAL A 254 5.07 0.18 0.04
CA VAL A 254 4.90 1.20 -1.00
C VAL A 254 3.59 1.95 -0.83
N ALA A 255 2.49 1.27 -0.52
CA ALA A 255 1.19 1.91 -0.31
C ALA A 255 1.20 2.89 0.89
N GLU A 256 1.81 2.48 2.01
CA GLU A 256 1.97 3.35 3.18
C GLU A 256 2.82 4.58 2.85
N ARG A 257 3.91 4.40 2.09
CA ARG A 257 4.76 5.52 1.64
C ARG A 257 4.04 6.45 0.66
N ILE A 258 3.20 5.93 -0.23
CA ILE A 258 2.34 6.75 -1.09
C ILE A 258 1.35 7.55 -0.24
N ALA A 259 0.68 6.91 0.73
CA ALA A 259 -0.26 7.60 1.62
C ALA A 259 0.40 8.74 2.41
N GLN A 260 1.60 8.50 2.97
CA GLN A 260 2.39 9.53 3.64
C GLN A 260 2.75 10.67 2.67
N GLY A 261 3.19 10.34 1.45
CA GLY A 261 3.54 11.33 0.42
C GLY A 261 2.35 12.21 0.02
N VAL A 262 1.17 11.62 -0.19
CA VAL A 262 -0.06 12.36 -0.47
C VAL A 262 -0.40 13.33 0.66
N LYS A 263 -0.38 12.85 1.92
CA LYS A 263 -0.67 13.70 3.09
C LYS A 263 0.32 14.86 3.21
N ALA A 264 1.61 14.59 3.00
CA ALA A 264 2.65 15.62 3.04
C ALA A 264 2.45 16.69 1.96
N GLU A 265 2.16 16.29 0.72
CA GLU A 265 1.93 17.23 -0.39
C GLU A 265 0.67 18.06 -0.21
N VAL A 266 -0.41 17.47 0.32
CA VAL A 266 -1.65 18.21 0.63
C VAL A 266 -1.41 19.24 1.74
N GLY A 267 -0.67 18.86 2.79
CA GLY A 267 -0.30 19.78 3.87
C GLY A 267 0.50 20.99 3.37
N LYS A 268 1.44 20.77 2.43
CA LYS A 268 2.23 21.86 1.81
C LYS A 268 1.39 22.84 1.01
N ARG A 269 0.27 22.41 0.43
CA ARG A 269 -0.61 23.26 -0.41
C ARG A 269 -1.54 24.16 0.41
N GLY A 270 -1.65 23.97 1.74
CA GLY A 270 -2.50 24.78 2.60
C GLY A 270 -4.00 24.69 2.29
N CYS A 271 -4.44 23.65 1.55
CA CYS A 271 -5.85 23.48 1.19
C CYS A 271 -6.65 23.10 2.44
N GLY A 272 -7.50 24.01 2.94
CA GLY A 272 -8.27 23.85 4.17
C GLY A 272 -9.24 22.66 4.18
N GLU A 273 -9.71 22.21 3.01
CA GLU A 273 -10.61 21.03 2.91
C GLU A 273 -9.87 19.68 3.03
N GLY A 274 -8.54 19.67 2.95
CA GLY A 274 -7.73 18.45 3.07
C GLY A 274 -8.06 17.37 2.02
N VAL A 275 -7.31 16.27 2.07
CA VAL A 275 -7.63 15.05 1.32
C VAL A 275 -7.55 13.89 2.29
N ARG A 276 -8.62 13.10 2.34
CA ARG A 276 -8.66 11.88 3.14
C ARG A 276 -7.97 10.77 2.38
N VAL A 277 -7.04 10.08 3.02
CA VAL A 277 -6.36 8.92 2.43
C VAL A 277 -6.74 7.68 3.23
N VAL A 278 -7.31 6.69 2.55
CA VAL A 278 -7.73 5.41 3.12
C VAL A 278 -6.87 4.32 2.51
N VAL A 279 -6.07 3.66 3.35
CA VAL A 279 -5.27 2.50 2.93
C VAL A 279 -5.93 1.23 3.45
N ARG A 280 -6.14 0.25 2.57
CA ARG A 280 -6.72 -1.05 2.91
C ARG A 280 -5.76 -2.17 2.53
N HIS A 281 -5.42 -3.01 3.50
CA HIS A 281 -4.54 -4.15 3.28
C HIS A 281 -5.30 -5.47 3.28
N VAL A 282 -5.63 -5.97 2.08
CA VAL A 282 -6.48 -7.16 1.90
C VAL A 282 -5.76 -8.44 2.30
N SER A 283 -4.49 -8.56 1.91
CA SER A 283 -3.71 -9.79 2.06
C SER A 283 -2.55 -9.65 3.05
N ARG A 284 -2.54 -8.59 3.87
CA ARG A 284 -1.46 -8.40 4.86
C ARG A 284 -1.59 -9.47 5.93
N ILE A 285 -0.46 -10.10 6.22
CA ILE A 285 -0.28 -10.96 7.38
C ILE A 285 0.53 -10.16 8.40
N LYS A 286 -0.02 -9.99 9.60
CA LYS A 286 0.64 -9.23 10.68
C LYS A 286 1.93 -9.94 11.10
N GLY A 287 3.03 -9.20 11.10
CA GLY A 287 4.31 -9.65 11.64
C GLY A 287 4.34 -9.54 13.17
N VAL A 288 5.12 -10.40 13.84
CA VAL A 288 5.27 -10.38 15.30
C VAL A 288 5.82 -9.05 15.82
N GLY A 289 6.65 -8.38 15.04
CA GLY A 289 7.23 -7.07 15.35
C GLY A 289 6.44 -5.88 14.80
N ASP A 290 5.25 -6.08 14.24
CA ASP A 290 4.45 -4.95 13.77
C ASP A 290 4.00 -4.07 14.95
N PRO A 291 4.00 -2.74 14.78
CA PRO A 291 3.69 -1.81 15.87
C PRO A 291 2.25 -1.90 16.39
N PHE A 292 1.33 -2.47 15.60
CA PHE A 292 -0.09 -2.60 15.92
C PHE A 292 -0.69 -3.89 15.35
#